data_AF-A0A358KKA6-F1
#
_entry.id   AF-A0A358KKA6-F1
#
_cell.length_a   1.000
_cell.length_b   1.000
_cell.length_c   1.000
_cell.angle_alpha   90.00
_cell.angle_beta   90.00
_cell.angle_gamma   90.00
#
_symmetry.space_group_name_H-M   'P 1'
#
loop_
_entity.id
_entity.type
_entity.pdbx_description
1 polymer ?
#
loop_
_entity_poly.entity_id
_entity_poly.type
_entity_poly.pdbx_seq_one_letter_code
_entity_poly.pdbx_strand_id
1 'polypeptide(L)'
;MDQLATDRNMFWDRSFDPPKSVKADSAIPRRLYQHPEGRKKYFDAMRFLLKKAWNEKELLAQIDELQELIEPHRVDNNSWVKGKTEAFKKFIRNRREEVTSEFEGGKTPEWTLAQRPLMSDLVKVADANGTFALKLGDAEENSFGFIEVNGTSRLELKWGDKKIDFDKSTFGIRRNGRRSVTLRLTRDAAPEGEPKAIEIHFPQRRIDEGESVPYRLDIFASPAQGNVFVDGSHEPAGNFGGRVVINRFGTETGDAIEGRLESEVFRFLPPKEEE
;
A
#
# COMPACT_ATOMS: atom_id res chain seq x y z
N MET A 1 -0.71 -7.73 -13.66
CA MET A 1 -1.88 -7.37 -14.49
C MET A 1 -1.59 -5.97 -14.99
N ASP A 2 -1.41 -5.80 -16.30
CA ASP A 2 -1.07 -4.50 -16.88
C ASP A 2 -2.27 -3.55 -16.69
N GLN A 3 -2.11 -2.54 -15.83
CA GLN A 3 -3.19 -1.61 -15.51
C GLN A 3 -3.36 -0.52 -16.57
N LEU A 4 -2.44 -0.42 -17.53
CA LEU A 4 -2.41 0.65 -18.52
C LEU A 4 -3.48 0.49 -19.62
N ALA A 5 -3.98 -0.73 -19.84
CA ALA A 5 -4.95 -1.07 -20.89
C ALA A 5 -6.07 -1.98 -20.39
N THR A 6 -6.51 -1.78 -19.15
CA THR A 6 -7.70 -2.41 -18.59
C THR A 6 -8.79 -1.38 -18.39
N ASP A 7 -10.01 -1.73 -18.81
CA ASP A 7 -11.18 -0.91 -18.49
C ASP A 7 -11.67 -1.08 -17.07
N ARG A 8 -11.17 -2.11 -16.37
CA ARG A 8 -11.67 -2.57 -15.09
C ARG A 8 -10.63 -2.43 -13.99
N ASN A 9 -11.04 -1.80 -12.89
CA ASN A 9 -10.31 -1.83 -11.64
C ASN A 9 -10.62 -3.15 -10.90
N MET A 10 -9.61 -3.78 -10.30
CA MET A 10 -9.78 -5.01 -9.52
C MET A 10 -10.68 -4.85 -8.29
N PHE A 11 -10.85 -3.61 -7.81
CA PHE A 11 -11.68 -3.26 -6.65
C PHE A 11 -13.11 -2.85 -7.03
N TRP A 12 -13.52 -3.03 -8.29
CA TRP A 12 -14.91 -2.82 -8.69
C TRP A 12 -15.71 -4.11 -8.64
N ASP A 13 -16.99 -3.97 -8.31
CA ASP A 13 -17.94 -5.08 -8.33
C ASP A 13 -17.87 -5.81 -9.68
N ARG A 14 -17.90 -7.15 -9.66
CA ARG A 14 -17.75 -7.99 -10.86
C ARG A 14 -18.91 -7.85 -11.86
N SER A 15 -20.07 -7.40 -11.43
CA SER A 15 -21.25 -7.13 -12.26
C SER A 15 -21.25 -5.74 -12.87
N PHE A 16 -20.44 -4.80 -12.36
CA PHE A 16 -20.33 -3.46 -12.93
C PHE A 16 -19.59 -3.49 -14.28
N ASP A 17 -20.21 -2.96 -15.32
CA ASP A 17 -19.58 -2.70 -16.61
C ASP A 17 -19.26 -1.20 -16.73
N PRO A 18 -17.98 -0.80 -16.59
CA PRO A 18 -17.61 0.61 -16.59
C PRO A 18 -17.61 1.19 -18.01
N PRO A 19 -18.10 2.44 -18.19
CA PRO A 19 -17.85 3.18 -19.41
C PRO A 19 -16.35 3.23 -19.75
N LYS A 20 -16.04 3.15 -21.04
CA LYS A 20 -14.69 3.24 -21.60
C LYS A 20 -14.14 4.65 -21.45
N SER A 21 -15.00 5.63 -21.70
CA SER A 21 -14.65 7.05 -21.73
C SER A 21 -14.66 7.72 -20.37
N VAL A 22 -15.19 7.11 -19.30
CA VAL A 22 -15.36 7.76 -17.99
C VAL A 22 -14.87 6.86 -16.84
N LYS A 23 -14.15 7.44 -15.88
CA LYS A 23 -13.66 6.77 -14.66
C LYS A 23 -13.97 7.64 -13.44
N ALA A 24 -15.23 7.62 -13.00
CA ALA A 24 -15.75 8.48 -11.94
C ALA A 24 -15.85 7.79 -10.55
N ASP A 25 -14.88 6.94 -10.24
CA ASP A 25 -14.83 6.15 -8.99
C ASP A 25 -14.56 7.03 -7.75
N SER A 26 -13.72 8.06 -7.89
CA SER A 26 -13.32 8.93 -6.78
C SER A 26 -14.22 10.17 -6.64
N ALA A 27 -14.25 10.73 -5.42
CA ALA A 27 -15.19 11.79 -5.03
C ALA A 27 -15.11 13.04 -5.93
N ILE A 28 -13.91 13.49 -6.28
CA ILE A 28 -13.71 14.71 -7.09
C ILE A 28 -14.17 14.50 -8.55
N PRO A 29 -13.66 13.50 -9.31
CA PRO A 29 -14.14 13.22 -10.66
C PRO A 29 -15.65 12.96 -10.73
N ARG A 30 -16.21 12.24 -9.76
CA ARG A 30 -17.67 11.98 -9.69
C ARG A 30 -18.45 13.28 -9.59
N ARG A 31 -18.09 14.15 -8.64
CA ARG A 31 -18.76 15.44 -8.44
C ARG A 31 -18.67 16.32 -9.69
N LEU A 32 -17.51 16.37 -10.34
CA LEU A 32 -17.33 17.12 -11.60
C LEU A 32 -18.16 16.54 -12.75
N TYR A 33 -18.26 15.21 -12.84
CA TYR A 33 -19.00 14.52 -13.89
C TYR A 33 -20.53 14.62 -13.74
N GLN A 34 -21.01 14.70 -12.50
CA GLN A 34 -22.41 14.95 -12.18
C GLN A 34 -22.85 16.38 -12.52
N HIS A 35 -21.91 17.33 -12.61
CA HIS A 35 -22.22 18.71 -13.00
C HIS A 35 -22.27 18.87 -14.53
N PRO A 36 -23.35 19.43 -15.12
CA PRO A 36 -23.49 19.55 -16.58
C PRO A 36 -22.31 20.27 -17.26
N GLU A 37 -21.85 21.37 -16.68
CA GLU A 37 -20.70 22.11 -17.23
C GLU A 37 -19.38 21.33 -17.10
N GLY A 38 -19.21 20.58 -16.01
CA GLY A 38 -18.01 19.77 -15.77
C GLY A 38 -17.93 18.63 -16.79
N ARG A 39 -19.05 17.96 -17.02
CA ARG A 39 -19.22 16.96 -18.06
C ARG A 39 -18.95 17.50 -19.47
N LYS A 40 -19.47 18.69 -19.80
CA LYS A 40 -19.18 19.33 -21.09
C LYS A 40 -17.68 19.58 -21.28
N LYS A 41 -17.04 20.22 -20.29
CA LYS A 41 -15.58 20.47 -20.29
C LYS A 41 -14.77 19.18 -20.40
N TYR A 42 -15.21 18.12 -19.73
CA TYR A 42 -14.59 16.81 -19.79
C TYR A 42 -14.56 16.24 -21.22
N PHE A 43 -15.71 16.21 -21.90
CA PHE A 43 -15.78 15.67 -23.26
C PHE A 43 -15.12 16.58 -24.31
N ASP A 44 -15.09 17.90 -24.08
CA ASP A 44 -14.28 18.81 -24.90
C ASP A 44 -12.78 18.49 -24.78
N ALA A 45 -12.29 18.28 -23.56
CA ALA A 45 -10.90 17.85 -23.32
C ALA A 45 -10.62 16.46 -23.91
N MET A 46 -11.55 15.50 -23.77
CA MET A 46 -11.41 14.17 -24.36
C MET A 46 -11.28 14.23 -25.89
N ARG A 47 -12.14 15.01 -26.57
CA ARG A 47 -12.04 15.23 -28.02
C ARG A 47 -10.69 15.84 -28.40
N PHE A 48 -10.23 16.82 -27.64
CA PHE A 48 -8.93 17.43 -27.89
C PHE A 48 -7.78 16.42 -27.75
N LEU A 49 -7.76 15.63 -26.68
CA LEU A 49 -6.74 14.61 -26.43
C LEU A 49 -6.73 13.53 -27.50
N LEU A 50 -7.91 12.99 -27.87
CA LEU A 50 -8.02 12.01 -28.94
C LEU A 50 -7.53 12.57 -30.27
N LYS A 51 -7.76 13.86 -30.56
CA LYS A 51 -7.30 14.50 -31.80
C LYS A 51 -5.80 14.78 -31.80
N LYS A 52 -5.22 15.16 -30.65
CA LYS A 52 -3.86 15.71 -30.57
C LYS A 52 -2.80 14.74 -30.09
N ALA A 53 -3.14 13.89 -29.12
CA ALA A 53 -2.19 13.01 -28.44
C ALA A 53 -2.38 11.54 -28.80
N TRP A 54 -3.60 11.12 -29.12
CA TRP A 54 -3.87 9.76 -29.54
C TRP A 54 -3.62 9.61 -31.04
N ASN A 55 -2.37 9.40 -31.46
CA ASN A 55 -2.06 9.04 -32.85
C ASN A 55 -1.74 7.55 -32.92
N GLU A 56 -2.72 6.74 -33.33
CA GLU A 56 -2.61 5.28 -33.31
C GLU A 56 -1.41 4.79 -34.11
N LYS A 57 -1.11 5.41 -35.26
CA LYS A 57 0.02 5.00 -36.10
C LYS A 57 1.35 5.25 -35.39
N GLU A 58 1.52 6.42 -34.80
CA GLU A 58 2.75 6.79 -34.08
C GLU A 58 2.91 5.97 -32.80
N LEU A 59 1.83 5.77 -32.03
CA LEU A 59 1.85 4.97 -30.80
C LEU A 59 2.21 3.50 -31.08
N LEU A 60 1.65 2.92 -32.15
CA LEU A 60 1.97 1.55 -32.54
C LEU A 60 3.43 1.41 -33.02
N ALA A 61 3.91 2.38 -33.81
CA ALA A 61 5.31 2.39 -34.26
C ALA A 61 6.28 2.50 -33.07
N GLN A 62 6.01 3.38 -32.12
CA GLN A 62 6.83 3.50 -30.90
C GLN A 62 6.86 2.20 -30.09
N ILE A 63 5.74 1.47 -30.01
CA ILE A 63 5.72 0.16 -29.35
C ILE A 63 6.62 -0.83 -30.09
N ASP A 64 6.53 -0.89 -31.42
CA ASP A 64 7.38 -1.77 -32.22
C ASP A 64 8.86 -1.45 -32.05
N GLU A 65 9.24 -0.17 -32.14
CA GLU A 65 10.61 0.31 -31.92
C GLU A 65 11.12 -0.05 -30.50
N LEU A 66 10.29 0.16 -29.47
CA LEU A 66 10.66 -0.20 -28.09
C LEU A 66 10.81 -1.71 -27.91
N GLN A 67 9.95 -2.52 -28.55
CA GLN A 67 10.08 -3.98 -28.51
C GLN A 67 11.39 -4.43 -29.17
N GLU A 68 11.74 -3.88 -30.33
CA GLU A 68 13.01 -4.18 -31.00
C GLU A 68 14.22 -3.78 -30.15
N LEU A 69 14.17 -2.61 -29.51
CA LEU A 69 15.24 -2.12 -28.65
C LEU A 69 15.50 -3.04 -27.44
N ILE A 70 14.43 -3.53 -26.81
CA ILE A 70 14.57 -4.36 -25.60
C ILE A 70 14.80 -5.84 -25.89
N GLU A 71 14.45 -6.34 -27.09
CA GLU A 71 14.51 -7.77 -27.43
C GLU A 71 15.84 -8.44 -27.09
N PRO A 72 17.03 -7.84 -27.36
CA PRO A 72 18.32 -8.45 -27.01
C PRO A 72 18.56 -8.60 -25.50
N HIS A 73 17.84 -7.84 -24.68
CA HIS A 73 18.01 -7.77 -23.22
C HIS A 73 16.94 -8.57 -22.46
N ARG A 74 16.02 -9.22 -23.17
CA ARG A 74 14.93 -9.97 -22.53
C ARG A 74 15.41 -11.33 -22.03
N VAL A 75 15.23 -11.54 -20.73
CA VAL A 75 15.50 -12.82 -20.06
C VAL A 75 14.42 -13.87 -20.40
N ASP A 76 13.22 -13.42 -20.78
CA ASP A 76 12.09 -14.29 -21.14
C ASP A 76 11.39 -13.83 -22.43
N ASN A 77 11.43 -14.70 -23.44
CA ASN A 77 10.86 -14.52 -24.78
C ASN A 77 9.64 -15.41 -25.03
N ASN A 78 8.98 -15.89 -23.97
CA ASN A 78 7.81 -16.75 -24.11
C ASN A 78 6.62 -16.07 -24.83
N SER A 79 5.69 -16.91 -25.28
CA SER A 79 4.47 -16.49 -25.98
C SER A 79 3.56 -15.59 -25.15
N TRP A 80 3.66 -15.64 -23.82
CA TRP A 80 2.85 -14.83 -22.92
C TRP A 80 3.17 -13.35 -23.03
N VAL A 81 4.46 -12.98 -23.11
CA VAL A 81 4.84 -11.56 -23.30
C VAL A 81 4.39 -11.05 -24.67
N LYS A 82 4.59 -11.84 -25.73
CA LYS A 82 4.11 -11.48 -27.09
C LYS A 82 2.59 -11.28 -27.12
N GLY A 83 1.85 -12.12 -26.41
CA GLY A 83 0.39 -11.98 -26.27
C GLY A 83 -0.03 -10.70 -25.55
N LYS A 84 0.76 -10.20 -24.60
CA LYS A 84 0.47 -8.92 -23.90
C LYS A 84 0.74 -7.71 -24.78
N THR A 85 1.84 -7.72 -25.54
CA THR A 85 2.12 -6.67 -26.53
C THR A 85 1.00 -6.55 -27.56
N GLU A 86 0.54 -7.66 -28.12
CA GLU A 86 -0.56 -7.63 -29.10
C GLU A 86 -1.90 -7.22 -28.49
N ALA A 87 -2.19 -7.62 -27.25
CA ALA A 87 -3.38 -7.13 -26.54
C ALA A 87 -3.33 -5.61 -26.35
N PHE A 88 -2.16 -5.04 -26.03
CA PHE A 88 -1.99 -3.60 -25.88
C PHE A 88 -2.12 -2.84 -27.22
N LYS A 89 -1.52 -3.36 -28.29
CA LYS A 89 -1.71 -2.81 -29.64
C LYS A 89 -3.18 -2.85 -30.07
N LYS A 90 -3.90 -3.93 -29.77
CA LYS A 90 -5.34 -4.04 -30.03
C LYS A 90 -6.12 -2.97 -29.26
N PHE A 91 -5.81 -2.76 -27.98
CA PHE A 91 -6.40 -1.67 -27.20
C PHE A 91 -6.18 -0.33 -27.91
N ILE A 92 -4.95 -0.03 -28.34
CA ILE A 92 -4.65 1.25 -29.02
C ILE A 92 -5.49 1.47 -30.27
N ARG A 93 -5.57 0.45 -31.15
CA ARG A 93 -6.32 0.52 -32.40
C ARG A 93 -7.81 0.78 -32.17
N ASN A 94 -8.39 0.14 -31.17
CA ASN A 94 -9.84 0.18 -30.95
C ASN A 94 -10.28 1.36 -30.08
N ARG A 95 -9.37 1.91 -29.25
CA ARG A 95 -9.77 2.79 -28.14
C ARG A 95 -10.53 4.03 -28.57
N ARG A 96 -10.14 4.64 -29.69
CA ARG A 96 -10.79 5.85 -30.18
C ARG A 96 -12.28 5.59 -30.42
N GLU A 97 -12.59 4.56 -31.21
CA GLU A 97 -13.97 4.19 -31.55
C GLU A 97 -14.78 3.80 -30.30
N GLU A 98 -14.19 2.96 -29.44
CA GLU A 98 -14.81 2.56 -28.17
C GLU A 98 -15.20 3.78 -27.32
N VAL A 99 -14.29 4.76 -27.20
CA VAL A 99 -14.49 5.96 -26.39
C VAL A 99 -15.45 6.95 -27.04
N THR A 100 -15.32 7.23 -28.34
CA THR A 100 -16.18 8.21 -29.02
C THR A 100 -17.61 7.74 -29.15
N SER A 101 -17.83 6.43 -29.33
CA SER A 101 -19.18 5.83 -29.42
C SER A 101 -20.08 6.11 -28.20
N GLU A 102 -19.47 6.37 -27.04
CA GLU A 102 -20.17 6.63 -25.78
C GLU A 102 -20.68 8.07 -25.63
N PHE A 103 -20.07 9.06 -26.30
CA PHE A 103 -20.41 10.48 -26.09
C PHE A 103 -20.67 11.28 -27.38
N GLU A 104 -20.41 10.71 -28.56
CA GLU A 104 -20.81 11.33 -29.82
C GLU A 104 -22.33 11.25 -30.02
N GLY A 105 -22.86 12.15 -30.85
CA GLY A 105 -24.32 12.26 -31.07
C GLY A 105 -25.09 12.76 -29.84
N GLY A 106 -24.43 13.45 -28.90
CA GLY A 106 -25.07 14.00 -27.70
C GLY A 106 -25.28 12.98 -26.57
N LYS A 107 -24.76 11.75 -26.72
CA LYS A 107 -24.81 10.73 -25.67
C LYS A 107 -23.94 11.13 -24.48
N THR A 108 -24.25 10.56 -23.34
CA THR A 108 -23.40 10.64 -22.15
C THR A 108 -23.53 9.31 -21.42
N PRO A 109 -22.41 8.61 -21.17
CA PRO A 109 -22.46 7.37 -20.41
C PRO A 109 -22.76 7.65 -18.93
N GLU A 110 -23.62 6.83 -18.34
CA GLU A 110 -23.91 6.91 -16.91
C GLU A 110 -22.85 6.16 -16.10
N TRP A 111 -22.48 6.71 -14.94
CA TRP A 111 -21.59 6.04 -13.98
C TRP A 111 -22.43 5.48 -12.83
N THR A 112 -22.70 4.17 -12.88
CA THR A 112 -23.65 3.51 -11.98
C THR A 112 -23.01 2.91 -10.73
N LEU A 113 -21.68 2.78 -10.69
CA LEU A 113 -21.00 2.25 -9.51
C LEU A 113 -21.21 3.21 -8.33
N ALA A 114 -21.67 2.68 -7.20
CA ALA A 114 -21.82 3.44 -5.96
C ALA A 114 -20.47 4.02 -5.52
N GLN A 115 -20.50 5.19 -4.89
CA GLN A 115 -19.26 5.76 -4.36
C GLN A 115 -18.79 4.87 -3.22
N ARG A 116 -17.49 4.56 -3.18
CA ARG A 116 -16.95 3.88 -2.00
C ARG A 116 -17.20 4.77 -0.78
N PRO A 117 -17.59 4.17 0.36
CA PRO A 117 -17.68 4.94 1.60
C PRO A 117 -16.35 5.64 1.82
N LEU A 118 -16.39 6.91 2.22
CA LEU A 118 -15.19 7.60 2.63
C LEU A 118 -14.57 6.79 3.76
N MET A 119 -13.25 6.61 3.72
CA MET A 119 -12.57 6.10 4.90
C MET A 119 -12.90 7.04 6.05
N SER A 120 -13.25 6.44 7.18
CA SER A 120 -13.62 7.13 8.39
C SER A 120 -12.52 8.08 8.85
N ASP A 121 -12.89 8.97 9.76
CA ASP A 121 -11.97 9.93 10.34
C ASP A 121 -10.73 9.21 10.89
N LEU A 122 -9.56 9.63 10.41
CA LEU A 122 -8.28 9.17 10.91
C LEU A 122 -7.88 10.08 12.06
N VAL A 123 -7.76 9.52 13.26
CA VAL A 123 -7.38 10.26 14.45
C VAL A 123 -6.04 9.80 14.99
N LYS A 124 -5.21 10.76 15.43
CA LYS A 124 -4.00 10.45 16.19
C LYS A 124 -4.42 9.94 17.57
N VAL A 125 -3.93 8.75 17.95
CA VAL A 125 -4.22 8.10 19.23
C VAL A 125 -2.98 8.00 20.13
N ALA A 126 -1.77 8.10 19.57
CA ALA A 126 -0.56 8.10 20.37
C ALA A 126 0.66 8.75 19.69
N ASP A 127 1.66 9.03 20.51
CA ASP A 127 3.06 9.23 20.10
C ASP A 127 3.88 8.01 20.55
N ALA A 128 4.80 7.54 19.70
CA ALA A 128 5.64 6.38 19.97
C ALA A 128 7.09 6.65 19.59
N ASN A 129 7.95 6.71 20.60
CA ASN A 129 9.35 7.04 20.39
C ASN A 129 10.25 6.19 21.28
N GLY A 130 11.40 5.80 20.75
CA GLY A 130 12.38 5.08 21.56
C GLY A 130 13.30 4.17 20.77
N THR A 131 14.04 3.36 21.49
CA THR A 131 15.08 2.48 20.93
C THR A 131 14.81 1.02 21.28
N PHE A 132 15.29 0.11 20.45
CA PHE A 132 15.30 -1.32 20.74
C PHE A 132 16.63 -1.94 20.29
N ALA A 133 17.04 -2.98 21.00
CA ALA A 133 18.19 -3.79 20.67
C ALA A 133 17.89 -5.24 21.03
N LEU A 134 18.05 -6.15 20.08
CA LEU A 134 17.75 -7.57 20.26
C LEU A 134 18.82 -8.44 19.62
N LYS A 135 18.99 -9.64 20.18
CA LYS A 135 19.96 -10.64 19.75
C LYS A 135 19.24 -11.94 19.42
N LEU A 136 19.46 -12.43 18.20
CA LEU A 136 18.82 -13.63 17.69
C LEU A 136 19.41 -14.89 18.35
N GLY A 137 18.52 -15.74 18.86
CA GLY A 137 18.86 -17.05 19.40
C GLY A 137 18.63 -18.19 18.40
N ASP A 138 18.55 -19.40 18.93
CA ASP A 138 18.28 -20.66 18.25
C ASP A 138 16.93 -21.27 18.66
N ALA A 139 16.04 -20.47 19.27
CA ALA A 139 14.70 -20.88 19.64
C ALA A 139 13.87 -21.27 18.40
N GLU A 140 12.93 -22.20 18.60
CA GLU A 140 11.99 -22.61 17.55
C GLU A 140 10.88 -21.58 17.34
N GLU A 141 10.30 -21.58 16.14
CA GLU A 141 9.13 -20.76 15.82
C GLU A 141 7.90 -21.23 16.60
N ASN A 142 7.18 -20.29 17.20
CA ASN A 142 5.87 -20.58 17.79
C ASN A 142 4.77 -20.72 16.72
N SER A 143 3.54 -21.02 17.15
CA SER A 143 2.38 -21.21 16.26
C SER A 143 2.02 -19.98 15.40
N PHE A 144 2.54 -18.80 15.72
CA PHE A 144 2.35 -17.56 14.97
C PHE A 144 3.56 -17.21 14.07
N GLY A 145 4.55 -18.11 14.00
CA GLY A 145 5.78 -17.95 13.23
C GLY A 145 6.82 -17.02 13.87
N PHE A 146 6.67 -16.69 15.16
CA PHE A 146 7.65 -15.86 15.86
C PHE A 146 8.67 -16.73 16.60
N ILE A 147 9.93 -16.36 16.45
CA ILE A 147 11.05 -16.84 17.26
C ILE A 147 11.21 -15.88 18.44
N GLU A 148 11.17 -16.40 19.66
CA GLU A 148 11.44 -15.60 20.86
C GLU A 148 12.93 -15.26 20.95
N VAL A 149 13.24 -14.01 21.26
CA VAL A 149 14.62 -13.51 21.28
C VAL A 149 14.88 -12.64 22.51
N ASN A 150 16.15 -12.56 22.89
CA ASN A 150 16.57 -11.70 23.99
C ASN A 150 16.73 -10.28 23.48
N GLY A 151 16.28 -9.30 24.26
CA GLY A 151 16.41 -7.90 23.88
C GLY A 151 16.17 -6.94 25.02
N THR A 152 16.34 -5.66 24.70
CA THR A 152 16.02 -4.53 25.57
C THR A 152 15.34 -3.46 24.73
N SER A 153 14.50 -2.66 25.37
CA SER A 153 13.93 -1.47 24.73
C SER A 153 13.92 -0.30 25.71
N ARG A 154 13.85 0.90 25.14
CA ARG A 154 13.55 2.16 25.81
C ARG A 154 12.47 2.85 25.00
N LEU A 155 11.29 2.22 24.95
CA LEU A 155 10.23 2.59 24.03
C LEU A 155 9.01 3.07 24.82
N GLU A 156 8.69 4.35 24.65
CA GLU A 156 7.52 4.98 25.25
C GLU A 156 6.42 5.12 24.20
N LEU A 157 5.22 4.68 24.56
CA LEU A 157 3.97 4.94 23.85
C LEU A 157 3.10 5.85 24.71
N LYS A 158 2.94 7.10 24.30
CA LYS A 158 2.01 8.04 24.91
C LYS A 158 0.62 7.84 24.30
N TRP A 159 -0.17 6.93 24.88
CA TRP A 159 -1.50 6.53 24.42
C TRP A 159 -2.60 7.37 25.09
N GLY A 160 -3.15 8.33 24.34
CA GLY A 160 -3.96 9.40 24.94
C GLY A 160 -3.18 10.16 26.01
N ASP A 161 -3.71 10.21 27.24
CA ASP A 161 -3.05 10.84 28.39
C ASP A 161 -2.14 9.89 29.18
N LYS A 162 -2.13 8.60 28.83
CA LYS A 162 -1.33 7.58 29.52
C LYS A 162 0.03 7.43 28.87
N LYS A 163 1.05 7.24 29.70
CA LYS A 163 2.37 6.79 29.27
C LYS A 163 2.49 5.29 29.48
N ILE A 164 2.77 4.57 28.40
CA ILE A 164 2.92 3.12 28.40
C ILE A 164 4.34 2.80 27.99
N ASP A 165 5.01 2.02 28.83
CA ASP A 165 6.41 1.68 28.71
C ASP A 165 6.56 0.24 28.21
N PHE A 166 7.46 0.05 27.23
CA PHE A 166 7.79 -1.26 26.63
C PHE A 166 9.20 -1.74 27.01
N ASP A 167 9.84 -1.14 28.00
CA ASP A 167 11.22 -1.47 28.43
C ASP A 167 11.28 -2.90 28.98
N LYS A 168 10.20 -3.33 29.65
CA LYS A 168 9.96 -4.72 30.07
C LYS A 168 9.05 -5.42 29.08
N SER A 169 9.62 -5.80 27.94
CA SER A 169 8.93 -6.58 26.91
C SER A 169 9.63 -7.90 26.64
N THR A 170 8.85 -8.89 26.24
CA THR A 170 9.35 -10.03 25.46
C THR A 170 9.47 -9.62 24.00
N PHE A 171 10.45 -10.19 23.30
CA PHE A 171 10.75 -9.85 21.92
C PHE A 171 10.54 -11.06 21.03
N GLY A 172 9.88 -10.85 19.90
CA GLY A 172 9.66 -11.85 18.88
C GLY A 172 10.13 -11.37 17.52
N ILE A 173 10.72 -12.27 16.74
CA ILE A 173 11.07 -12.02 15.34
C ILE A 173 10.38 -13.05 14.47
N ARG A 174 9.65 -12.58 13.45
CA ARG A 174 9.10 -13.42 12.39
C ARG A 174 9.78 -13.09 11.07
N ARG A 175 10.35 -14.10 10.42
CA ARG A 175 10.82 -14.00 9.04
C ARG A 175 9.62 -14.17 8.13
N ASN A 176 9.19 -13.09 7.51
CA ASN A 176 8.11 -13.15 6.53
C ASN A 176 8.68 -13.67 5.20
N GLY A 177 7.80 -14.08 4.29
CA GLY A 177 8.18 -14.31 2.89
C GLY A 177 8.77 -13.04 2.24
N ARG A 178 9.09 -13.08 0.93
CA ARG A 178 9.57 -11.92 0.15
C ARG A 178 10.63 -11.04 0.85
N ARG A 179 11.53 -11.62 1.65
CA ARG A 179 12.65 -10.91 2.30
C ARG A 179 12.18 -9.74 3.17
N SER A 180 11.33 -10.00 4.16
CA SER A 180 10.91 -8.99 5.15
C SER A 180 10.84 -9.61 6.53
N VAL A 181 10.94 -8.79 7.57
CA VAL A 181 10.94 -9.23 8.96
C VAL A 181 9.89 -8.44 9.73
N THR A 182 9.21 -9.11 10.66
CA THR A 182 8.36 -8.48 11.65
C THR A 182 9.00 -8.62 13.02
N LEU A 183 9.31 -7.48 13.62
CA LEU A 183 9.66 -7.35 15.04
C LEU A 183 8.39 -7.18 15.86
N ARG A 184 8.26 -7.94 16.94
CA ARG A 184 7.19 -7.80 17.93
C ARG A 184 7.77 -7.56 19.32
N LEU A 185 7.27 -6.53 20.00
CA LEU A 185 7.50 -6.27 21.42
C LEU A 185 6.18 -6.54 22.15
N THR A 186 6.19 -7.37 23.18
CA THR A 186 4.98 -7.74 23.94
C THR A 186 5.19 -7.51 25.44
N ARG A 187 4.24 -6.83 26.08
CA ARG A 187 4.19 -6.66 27.54
C ARG A 187 3.54 -7.90 28.17
N ASP A 188 4.11 -8.40 29.27
CA ASP A 188 3.62 -9.62 29.94
C ASP A 188 2.22 -9.44 30.56
N ALA A 189 1.95 -8.26 31.14
CA ALA A 189 0.66 -7.93 31.75
C ALA A 189 0.22 -6.53 31.31
N ALA A 190 -0.68 -6.47 30.33
CA ALA A 190 -1.34 -5.23 29.91
C ALA A 190 -2.79 -5.23 30.43
N PRO A 191 -3.27 -4.14 31.06
CA PRO A 191 -4.68 -3.99 31.38
C PRO A 191 -5.57 -4.11 30.13
N GLU A 192 -6.81 -4.53 30.33
CA GLU A 192 -7.79 -4.62 29.24
C GLU A 192 -7.93 -3.26 28.52
N GLY A 193 -7.93 -3.29 27.19
CA GLY A 193 -8.02 -2.10 26.35
C GLY A 193 -6.73 -1.27 26.24
N GLU A 194 -5.67 -1.60 26.97
CA GLU A 194 -4.36 -0.95 26.81
C GLU A 194 -3.49 -1.66 25.76
N PRO A 195 -2.63 -0.90 25.04
CA PRO A 195 -1.56 -1.46 24.22
C PRO A 195 -0.77 -2.55 24.92
N LYS A 196 -0.83 -3.76 24.36
CA LYS A 196 -0.10 -4.95 24.84
C LYS A 196 1.10 -5.27 23.96
N ALA A 197 0.98 -5.09 22.65
CA ALA A 197 2.04 -5.42 21.71
C ALA A 197 2.23 -4.34 20.64
N ILE A 198 3.47 -4.23 20.18
CA ILE A 198 3.87 -3.40 19.05
C ILE A 198 4.48 -4.34 18.01
N GLU A 199 4.03 -4.26 16.77
CA GLU A 199 4.67 -4.92 15.64
C GLU A 199 5.22 -3.90 14.65
N ILE A 200 6.43 -4.15 14.16
CA ILE A 200 7.07 -3.36 13.11
C ILE A 200 7.55 -4.31 12.04
N HIS A 201 6.93 -4.21 10.87
CA HIS A 201 7.29 -4.89 9.64
C HIS A 201 8.21 -4.02 8.80
N PHE A 202 9.33 -4.57 8.32
CA PHE A 202 10.23 -3.86 7.41
C PHE A 202 11.01 -4.83 6.51
N PRO A 203 11.52 -4.35 5.36
CA PRO A 203 12.30 -5.18 4.43
C PRO A 203 13.59 -5.72 5.07
N GLN A 204 13.92 -6.96 4.73
CA GLN A 204 15.15 -7.63 5.11
C GLN A 204 16.27 -7.12 4.20
N ARG A 205 17.06 -6.17 4.70
CA ARG A 205 18.29 -5.68 4.06
C ARG A 205 19.41 -5.82 5.07
N ARG A 206 20.50 -6.50 4.70
CA ARG A 206 21.71 -6.55 5.53
C ARG A 206 22.23 -5.11 5.69
N ILE A 207 22.46 -4.71 6.93
CA ILE A 207 22.95 -3.38 7.31
C ILE A 207 24.15 -3.63 8.23
N ASP A 208 25.32 -3.22 7.78
CA ASP A 208 26.56 -3.36 8.54
C ASP A 208 26.65 -2.31 9.66
N GLU A 209 27.50 -2.56 10.65
CA GLU A 209 27.69 -1.67 11.80
C GLU A 209 28.20 -0.30 11.35
N GLY A 210 27.46 0.77 11.71
CA GLY A 210 27.76 2.15 11.32
C GLY A 210 26.91 2.70 10.17
N GLU A 211 26.10 1.86 9.49
CA GLU A 211 25.08 2.30 8.53
C GLU A 211 23.70 2.40 9.22
N SER A 212 22.91 3.41 8.87
CA SER A 212 21.53 3.55 9.38
C SER A 212 20.55 3.67 8.22
N VAL A 213 19.53 2.81 8.19
CA VAL A 213 18.51 2.82 7.13
C VAL A 213 17.16 3.27 7.71
N PRO A 214 16.64 4.42 7.28
CA PRO A 214 15.30 4.85 7.65
C PRO A 214 14.25 4.17 6.76
N TYR A 215 13.29 3.53 7.39
CA TYR A 215 12.07 3.03 6.74
C TYR A 215 10.88 3.90 7.13
N ARG A 216 10.14 4.38 6.12
CA ARG A 216 8.90 5.11 6.35
C ARG A 216 7.79 4.13 6.74
N LEU A 217 7.17 4.38 7.88
CA LEU A 217 5.94 3.71 8.31
C LEU A 217 4.75 4.51 7.79
N ASP A 218 3.85 3.82 7.10
CA ASP A 218 2.67 4.42 6.48
C ASP A 218 1.42 3.72 7.00
N ILE A 219 0.35 4.49 7.17
CA ILE A 219 -0.92 4.05 7.76
C ILE A 219 -1.69 3.15 6.79
N PHE A 220 -1.41 3.28 5.49
CA PHE A 220 -2.13 2.55 4.45
C PHE A 220 -1.32 1.40 3.86
N ALA A 221 -0.25 1.73 3.14
CA ALA A 221 0.58 0.75 2.44
C ALA A 221 1.98 1.32 2.23
N SER A 222 2.98 0.64 2.77
CA SER A 222 4.39 0.94 2.58
C SER A 222 5.19 -0.35 2.66
N PRO A 223 6.42 -0.40 2.08
CA PRO A 223 7.34 -1.51 2.29
C PRO A 223 7.63 -1.79 3.77
N ALA A 224 7.42 -0.80 4.65
CA ALA A 224 7.44 -0.97 6.09
C ALA A 224 6.11 -0.49 6.69
N GLN A 225 5.61 -1.23 7.68
CA GLN A 225 4.36 -0.95 8.37
C GLN A 225 4.57 -1.22 9.85
N GLY A 226 3.78 -0.60 10.71
CA GLY A 226 3.70 -1.10 12.06
C GLY A 226 2.38 -0.80 12.72
N ASN A 227 2.13 -1.56 13.78
CA ASN A 227 0.84 -1.71 14.39
C ASN A 227 0.97 -1.77 15.91
N VAL A 228 -0.04 -1.24 16.59
CA VAL A 228 -0.24 -1.40 18.02
C VAL A 228 -1.43 -2.32 18.24
N PHE A 229 -1.28 -3.32 19.10
CA PHE A 229 -2.30 -4.30 19.45
C PHE A 229 -2.67 -4.20 20.92
N VAL A 230 -3.95 -4.36 21.22
CA VAL A 230 -4.48 -4.57 22.58
C VAL A 230 -4.63 -6.06 22.84
N ASP A 231 -4.74 -6.45 24.11
CA ASP A 231 -4.90 -7.87 24.45
C ASP A 231 -6.16 -8.48 23.84
N GLY A 232 -6.07 -9.73 23.40
CA GLY A 232 -7.19 -10.49 22.82
C GLY A 232 -7.67 -10.03 21.43
N SER A 233 -7.12 -8.94 20.86
CA SER A 233 -7.50 -8.45 19.53
C SER A 233 -6.52 -8.89 18.45
N HIS A 234 -7.07 -9.40 17.33
CA HIS A 234 -6.31 -9.63 16.10
C HIS A 234 -6.26 -8.38 15.21
N GLU A 235 -7.17 -7.42 15.42
CA GLU A 235 -7.17 -6.15 14.71
C GLU A 235 -6.24 -5.14 15.41
N PRO A 236 -5.44 -4.38 14.64
CA PRO A 236 -4.64 -3.29 15.19
C PRO A 236 -5.52 -2.23 15.86
N ALA A 237 -5.17 -1.86 17.09
CA ALA A 237 -5.74 -0.70 17.77
C ALA A 237 -5.22 0.62 17.18
N GLY A 238 -4.09 0.58 16.47
CA GLY A 238 -3.55 1.72 15.72
C GLY A 238 -2.44 1.32 14.76
N ASN A 239 -2.18 2.20 13.79
CA ASN A 239 -1.15 2.07 12.76
C ASN A 239 -0.13 3.20 12.91
N PHE A 240 1.16 2.88 12.81
CA PHE A 240 2.23 3.87 12.85
C PHE A 240 2.27 4.72 11.58
N GLY A 241 2.31 6.05 11.74
CA GLY A 241 2.65 7.01 10.69
C GLY A 241 3.92 7.77 11.09
N GLY A 242 5.05 7.42 10.49
CA GLY A 242 6.35 7.92 10.94
C GLY A 242 7.53 7.18 10.31
N ARG A 243 8.55 6.86 11.11
CA ARG A 243 9.70 6.08 10.64
C ARG A 243 10.29 5.17 11.71
N VAL A 244 10.84 4.06 11.25
CA VAL A 244 11.79 3.24 12.03
C VAL A 244 13.16 3.36 11.38
N VAL A 245 14.19 3.56 12.19
CA VAL A 245 15.59 3.61 11.73
C VAL A 245 16.30 2.38 12.25
N ILE A 246 16.82 1.57 11.34
CA ILE A 246 17.57 0.36 11.67
C ILE A 246 19.06 0.67 11.55
N ASN A 247 19.79 0.49 12.66
CA ASN A 247 21.22 0.78 12.78
C ASN A 247 22.08 -0.49 12.66
N ARG A 248 21.47 -1.66 12.88
CA ARG A 248 22.11 -2.96 12.72
C ARG A 248 21.04 -3.97 12.35
N PHE A 249 21.34 -4.83 11.38
CA PHE A 249 20.39 -5.85 10.97
C PHE A 249 21.11 -7.12 10.49
N GLY A 250 20.85 -8.20 11.20
CA GLY A 250 21.13 -9.56 10.76
C GLY A 250 19.98 -10.49 11.14
N THR A 251 19.89 -11.62 10.44
CA THR A 251 18.82 -12.61 10.62
C THR A 251 19.33 -13.97 11.03
N GLU A 252 20.64 -14.19 11.11
CA GLU A 252 21.24 -15.47 11.49
C GLU A 252 21.36 -15.60 13.02
N THR A 253 21.53 -16.82 13.52
CA THR A 253 21.72 -17.05 14.95
C THR A 253 22.97 -16.31 15.43
N GLY A 254 22.83 -15.52 16.50
CA GLY A 254 23.90 -14.68 17.04
C GLY A 254 23.92 -13.25 16.47
N ASP A 255 23.22 -12.98 15.38
CA ASP A 255 23.07 -11.63 14.84
C ASP A 255 22.25 -10.74 15.79
N ALA A 256 22.33 -9.43 15.55
CA ALA A 256 21.57 -8.42 16.27
C ALA A 256 20.71 -7.58 15.33
N ILE A 257 19.60 -7.10 15.87
CA ILE A 257 18.78 -6.05 15.24
C ILE A 257 18.68 -4.89 16.23
N GLU A 258 19.09 -3.71 15.79
CA GLU A 258 19.11 -2.51 16.62
C GLU A 258 18.51 -1.36 15.85
N GLY A 259 17.74 -0.53 16.54
CA GLY A 259 17.07 0.59 15.89
C GLY A 259 16.33 1.49 16.83
N ARG A 260 15.65 2.46 16.22
CA ARG A 260 14.79 3.42 16.91
C ARG A 260 13.50 3.68 16.14
N LEU A 261 12.44 3.88 16.89
CA LEU A 261 11.13 4.28 16.38
C LEU A 261 10.93 5.76 16.65
N GLU A 262 10.46 6.48 15.63
CA GLU A 262 10.01 7.86 15.72
C GLU A 262 8.68 7.96 14.97
N SER A 263 7.57 7.84 15.67
CA SER A 263 6.26 7.72 15.02
C SER A 263 5.13 8.29 15.84
N GLU A 264 4.09 8.68 15.12
CA GLU A 264 2.74 8.84 15.67
C GLU A 264 1.95 7.56 15.40
N VAL A 265 0.86 7.35 16.13
CA VAL A 265 -0.07 6.24 15.94
C VAL A 265 -1.43 6.79 15.60
N PHE A 266 -2.05 6.24 14.56
CA PHE A 266 -3.36 6.65 14.09
C PHE A 266 -4.33 5.49 14.05
N ARG A 267 -5.60 5.79 14.28
CA ARG A 267 -6.71 4.84 14.20
C ARG A 267 -7.79 5.38 13.29
N PHE A 268 -8.32 4.52 12.42
CA PHE A 268 -9.56 4.79 11.72
C PHE A 268 -10.72 4.63 12.70
N LEU A 269 -11.53 5.66 12.85
CA LEU A 269 -12.78 5.54 13.61
C LEU A 269 -13.75 4.59 12.89
N PRO A 270 -14.78 4.06 13.54
CA PRO A 270 -15.89 3.48 12.82
C PRO A 270 -16.49 4.51 11.84
N PRO A 271 -17.05 4.10 10.69
CA PRO A 271 -17.86 5.00 9.88
C PRO A 271 -18.92 5.64 10.77
N LYS A 272 -19.14 6.95 10.65
CA LYS A 272 -20.29 7.58 11.31
C LYS A 272 -21.54 6.94 10.72
N GLU A 273 -22.43 6.42 11.55
CA GLU A 273 -23.77 6.04 11.09
C GLU A 273 -24.39 7.30 10.48
N GLU A 274 -24.81 7.21 9.22
CA GLU A 274 -25.55 8.30 8.58
C GLU A 274 -26.92 8.37 9.28
N GLU A 275 -27.15 9.42 10.08
CA GLU A 275 -28.48 9.81 10.57
C GLU A 275 -29.41 10.24 9.43
#